data_AF-A0A0P0WDK6-F1
#
_entry.id   AF-A0A0P0WDK6-F1
#
_cell.length_a   1.000
_cell.length_b   1.000
_cell.length_c   1.000
_cell.angle_alpha   90.00
_cell.angle_beta   90.00
_cell.angle_gamma   90.00
#
_symmetry.space_group_name_H-M   'P 1'
#
loop_
_entity.id
_entity.type
_entity.pdbx_description
1 polymer ?
#
loop_
_entity_poly.entity_id
_entity_poly.type
_entity_poly.pdbx_seq_one_letter_code
_entity_poly.pdbx_strand_id
1 'polypeptide(L)'
;MASAPPVQEEALQPGTNHFRSRLAAAVRSISWSYTIFWSTSTSLPGVLTWNDGFYNGEVKTRKISNLEDLTADQLVLRRSEQLSELYYSLLSGECDHRARKPVAALSPEDIADTEWYYVVCMTYAFRPGQGLPGRSYASNRSVWLCNAQSADSKTLSTCALSEERVYSDNCLHPLHEWRA
;
A
#
# COMPACT_ATOMS: atom_id res chain seq x y z
N MET A 1 47.92 13.83 13.02
CA MET A 1 47.30 13.49 11.72
C MET A 1 46.29 12.39 11.95
N ALA A 2 45.00 12.70 11.84
CA ALA A 2 43.94 11.79 11.43
C ALA A 2 42.68 12.66 11.34
N SER A 3 42.46 13.17 10.13
CA SER A 3 41.31 13.98 9.74
C SER A 3 40.05 13.16 9.99
N ALA A 4 39.00 13.81 10.51
CA ALA A 4 37.68 13.21 10.62
C ALA A 4 37.23 12.70 9.22
N PRO A 5 36.63 11.51 9.14
CA PRO A 5 36.23 10.92 7.87
C PRO A 5 35.10 11.75 7.23
N PRO A 6 35.14 11.97 5.90
CA PRO A 6 34.06 12.61 5.19
C PRO A 6 32.89 11.64 4.98
N VAL A 7 31.69 12.20 5.18
CA VAL A 7 30.39 11.89 4.58
C VAL A 7 30.36 10.70 3.60
N GLN A 8 29.59 9.68 3.95
CA GLN A 8 28.86 8.87 2.97
C GLN A 8 27.36 9.12 3.19
N GLU A 9 26.86 10.17 2.55
CA GLU A 9 25.45 10.35 2.25
C GLU A 9 25.11 9.24 1.25
N GLU A 10 24.55 8.15 1.76
CA GLU A 10 24.12 7.03 0.93
C GLU A 10 23.05 7.52 -0.04
N ALA A 11 23.19 7.17 -1.33
CA ALA A 11 22.39 7.64 -2.44
C ALA A 11 20.92 7.22 -2.32
N LEU A 12 20.19 7.89 -1.42
CA LEU A 12 18.77 7.74 -1.19
C LEU A 12 18.06 8.47 -2.34
N GLN A 13 17.41 7.74 -3.25
CA GLN A 13 16.74 8.34 -4.41
C GLN A 13 15.83 9.51 -3.96
N PRO A 14 16.13 10.77 -4.34
CA PRO A 14 15.60 11.94 -3.63
C PRO A 14 14.11 12.24 -3.90
N GLY A 15 13.51 11.66 -4.94
CA GLY A 15 12.11 11.94 -5.32
C GLY A 15 11.07 11.08 -4.60
N THR A 16 11.25 9.76 -4.64
CA THR A 16 10.26 8.78 -4.13
C THR A 16 10.14 8.84 -2.62
N ASN A 17 11.27 8.97 -1.91
CA ASN A 17 11.29 9.03 -0.46
C ASN A 17 10.54 10.26 0.08
N HIS A 18 10.70 11.42 -0.57
CA HIS A 18 9.97 12.62 -0.16
C HIS A 18 8.46 12.49 -0.35
N PHE A 19 8.00 11.84 -1.44
CA PHE A 19 6.57 11.60 -1.64
C PHE A 19 6.02 10.66 -0.58
N ARG A 20 6.68 9.53 -0.33
CA ARG A 20 6.26 8.57 0.70
C ARG A 20 6.30 9.16 2.10
N SER A 21 7.29 10.00 2.44
CA SER A 21 7.32 10.74 3.70
C SER A 21 6.13 11.68 3.86
N ARG A 22 5.69 12.36 2.79
CA ARG A 22 4.48 13.20 2.82
C ARG A 22 3.21 12.37 2.99
N LEU A 23 3.10 11.22 2.30
CA LEU A 23 1.99 10.29 2.49
C LEU A 23 1.95 9.78 3.94
N ALA A 24 3.10 9.42 4.51
CA ALA A 24 3.21 8.98 5.90
C ALA A 24 2.73 10.06 6.88
N ALA A 25 3.16 11.31 6.69
CA ALA A 25 2.72 12.43 7.52
C ALA A 25 1.20 12.66 7.42
N ALA A 26 0.64 12.61 6.21
CA ALA A 26 -0.79 12.77 6.00
C ALA A 26 -1.60 11.66 6.68
N VAL A 27 -1.26 10.39 6.43
CA VAL A 27 -1.92 9.21 7.01
C VAL A 27 -1.92 9.26 8.53
N ARG A 28 -0.80 9.64 9.14
CA ARG A 28 -0.67 9.71 10.60
C ARG A 28 -1.48 10.85 11.21
N SER A 29 -1.52 12.01 10.54
CA SER A 29 -2.22 13.21 11.03
C SER A 29 -3.71 12.99 11.27
N ILE A 30 -4.31 12.01 10.57
CA ILE A 30 -5.73 11.64 10.65
C ILE A 30 -5.92 10.16 11.01
N SER A 31 -4.85 9.50 11.46
CA SER A 31 -4.86 8.11 11.96
C SER A 31 -5.49 7.09 11.01
N TRP A 32 -5.22 7.20 9.70
CA TRP A 32 -5.64 6.17 8.75
C TRP A 32 -4.78 4.92 8.85
N SER A 33 -5.38 3.78 8.51
CA SER A 33 -4.69 2.49 8.41
C SER A 33 -3.77 2.43 7.18
N TYR A 34 -4.13 3.08 6.08
CA TYR A 34 -3.27 3.16 4.90
C TYR A 34 -3.72 4.26 3.94
N THR A 35 -2.85 4.60 2.99
CA THR A 35 -3.18 5.39 1.80
C THR A 35 -2.62 4.72 0.56
N ILE A 36 -3.30 4.92 -0.56
CA ILE A 36 -2.89 4.39 -1.86
C ILE A 36 -3.00 5.51 -2.88
N PHE A 37 -1.94 5.63 -3.68
CA PHE A 37 -1.84 6.58 -4.76
C PHE A 37 -1.82 5.85 -6.09
N TRP A 38 -2.92 5.99 -6.84
CA TRP A 38 -2.97 5.60 -8.24
C TRP A 38 -2.68 6.82 -9.10
N SER A 39 -1.90 6.64 -10.17
CA SER A 39 -1.64 7.67 -11.17
C SER A 39 -1.96 7.17 -12.56
N THR A 40 -2.00 8.09 -13.53
CA THR A 40 -2.18 7.72 -14.93
C THR A 40 -1.05 6.78 -15.38
N SER A 41 -1.44 5.65 -15.96
CA SER A 41 -0.52 4.67 -16.52
C SER A 41 0.18 5.22 -17.75
N THR A 42 1.47 4.95 -17.87
CA THR A 42 2.26 5.26 -19.06
C THR A 42 2.00 4.29 -20.22
N SER A 43 1.59 3.06 -19.92
CA SER A 43 1.30 2.01 -20.91
C SER A 43 -0.18 1.97 -21.32
N LEU A 44 -1.09 2.42 -20.46
CA LEU A 44 -2.53 2.44 -20.71
C LEU A 44 -3.09 3.86 -20.53
N PRO A 45 -3.09 4.70 -21.58
CA PRO A 45 -3.55 6.08 -21.50
C PRO A 45 -4.95 6.22 -20.87
N GLY A 46 -5.05 7.09 -19.88
CA GLY A 46 -6.30 7.38 -19.17
C GLY A 46 -6.69 6.35 -18.10
N VAL A 47 -5.97 5.24 -17.96
CA VAL A 47 -6.18 4.26 -16.88
C VAL A 47 -5.34 4.65 -15.67
N LEU A 48 -5.94 4.65 -14.49
CA LEU A 48 -5.24 4.80 -13.23
C LEU A 48 -4.71 3.45 -12.78
N THR A 49 -3.41 3.37 -12.48
CA THR A 49 -2.76 2.17 -11.93
C THR A 49 -2.01 2.53 -10.66
N TRP A 50 -1.78 1.53 -9.79
CA TRP A 50 -0.96 1.71 -8.60
C TRP A 50 0.38 2.39 -8.95
N ASN A 51 0.77 3.34 -8.11
CA ASN A 51 2.07 4.03 -8.21
C ASN A 51 2.82 4.01 -6.87
N ASP A 52 2.18 4.42 -5.78
CA ASP A 52 2.78 4.37 -4.43
C ASP A 52 1.72 4.33 -3.34
N GLY A 53 2.13 4.24 -2.08
CA GLY A 53 1.24 4.30 -0.93
C GLY A 53 1.98 4.25 0.39
N PHE A 54 1.22 4.21 1.47
CA PHE A 54 1.77 4.04 2.81
C PHE A 54 0.83 3.21 3.67
N TYR A 55 1.37 2.20 4.35
CA TYR A 55 0.66 1.34 5.27
C TYR A 55 1.00 1.73 6.72
N ASN A 56 -0.03 1.92 7.54
CA ASN A 56 0.03 2.33 8.95
C ASN A 56 -0.91 1.49 9.84
N GLY A 57 -1.36 0.34 9.33
CA GLY A 57 -2.33 -0.53 9.98
C GLY A 57 -1.70 -1.56 10.90
N GLU A 58 -2.52 -2.52 11.31
CA GLU A 58 -2.10 -3.64 12.15
C GLU A 58 -1.14 -4.60 11.43
N VAL A 59 -0.17 -5.12 12.16
CA VAL A 59 0.82 -6.05 11.60
C VAL A 59 0.75 -7.36 12.38
N LYS A 60 0.31 -8.45 11.72
CA LYS A 60 0.14 -9.78 12.34
C LYS A 60 1.48 -10.37 12.79
N THR A 61 2.54 -10.11 12.03
CA THR A 61 3.88 -10.65 12.30
C THR A 61 4.92 -9.54 12.39
N ARG A 62 5.56 -9.39 13.54
CA ARG A 62 6.81 -8.63 13.66
C ARG A 62 8.00 -9.42 13.10
N LYS A 63 7.86 -10.07 11.94
CA LYS A 63 9.01 -10.49 11.12
C LYS A 63 9.58 -9.24 10.43
N ILE A 64 9.96 -8.24 11.21
CA ILE A 64 10.93 -7.24 10.79
C ILE A 64 12.25 -7.89 11.15
N SER A 65 12.78 -8.69 10.24
CA SER A 65 14.15 -9.21 10.37
C SER A 65 15.07 -8.02 10.53
N ASN A 66 15.59 -7.83 11.74
CA ASN A 66 16.49 -6.76 12.16
C ASN A 66 15.82 -5.38 12.29
N LEU A 67 15.65 -4.89 13.51
CA LEU A 67 16.38 -3.69 13.96
C LEU A 67 16.07 -3.38 15.41
N GLU A 68 17.08 -3.56 16.26
CA GLU A 68 17.12 -2.93 17.58
C GLU A 68 17.36 -1.40 17.47
N ASP A 69 17.63 -0.88 16.24
CA ASP A 69 18.04 0.50 15.99
C ASP A 69 17.08 1.37 15.14
N LEU A 70 15.91 0.88 14.72
CA LEU A 70 14.94 1.72 13.97
C LEU A 70 13.95 2.43 14.89
N THR A 71 13.63 3.66 14.50
CA THR A 71 12.46 4.36 15.03
C THR A 71 11.17 3.68 14.57
N ALA A 72 10.08 3.88 15.32
CA ALA A 72 8.75 3.42 14.91
C ALA A 72 8.39 3.88 13.48
N ASP A 73 8.84 5.07 13.09
CA ASP A 73 8.60 5.61 11.76
C ASP A 73 9.27 4.80 10.65
N GLN A 74 10.51 4.39 10.88
CA GLN A 74 11.27 3.58 9.95
C GLN A 74 10.72 2.14 9.87
N LEU A 75 10.22 1.58 10.98
CA LEU A 75 9.58 0.27 10.99
C LEU A 75 8.32 0.23 10.12
N VAL A 76 7.47 1.25 10.22
CA VAL A 76 6.24 1.35 9.41
C VAL A 76 6.55 1.60 7.94
N LEU A 77 7.56 2.43 7.65
CA LEU A 77 8.04 2.65 6.29
C LEU A 77 8.56 1.35 5.65
N ARG A 78 9.41 0.62 6.40
CA ARG A 78 9.91 -0.71 5.99
C ARG A 78 8.77 -1.68 5.74
N ARG A 79 7.72 -1.66 6.55
CA ARG A 79 6.57 -2.54 6.33
C ARG A 79 5.83 -2.23 5.04
N SER A 80 5.64 -0.95 4.72
CA SER A 80 5.05 -0.52 3.44
C SER A 80 5.88 -0.99 2.23
N GLU A 81 7.21 -0.94 2.36
CA GLU A 81 8.15 -1.47 1.35
C GLU A 81 8.00 -2.98 1.18
N GLN A 82 8.01 -3.74 2.27
CA GLN A 82 7.85 -5.21 2.23
C GLN A 82 6.53 -5.65 1.59
N LEU A 83 5.44 -4.91 1.83
CA LEU A 83 4.14 -5.19 1.21
C LEU A 83 4.16 -4.90 -0.31
N SER A 84 4.87 -3.84 -0.72
CA SER A 84 5.06 -3.51 -2.14
C SER A 84 5.95 -4.54 -2.85
N GLU A 85 7.03 -4.98 -2.22
CA GLU A 85 7.89 -6.06 -2.73
C GLU A 85 7.14 -7.39 -2.85
N LEU A 86 6.28 -7.71 -1.88
CA LEU A 86 5.40 -8.87 -1.94
C LEU A 86 4.48 -8.80 -3.15
N TYR A 87 3.85 -7.66 -3.41
CA TYR A 87 3.03 -7.44 -4.60
C TYR A 87 3.80 -7.71 -5.91
N TYR A 88 4.99 -7.14 -6.08
CA TYR A 88 5.78 -7.37 -7.31
C TYR A 88 6.26 -8.82 -7.44
N SER A 89 6.57 -9.47 -6.32
CA SER A 89 6.93 -10.89 -6.30
C SER A 89 5.76 -11.77 -6.75
N LEU A 90 4.54 -11.47 -6.26
CA LEU A 90 3.31 -12.16 -6.67
C LEU A 90 2.98 -11.92 -8.14
N LEU A 91 3.14 -10.69 -8.63
CA LEU A 91 2.93 -10.36 -10.04
C LEU A 91 3.87 -11.10 -10.99
N SER A 92 5.13 -11.29 -10.58
CA SER A 92 6.15 -11.93 -11.42
C SER A 92 5.91 -13.44 -11.58
N GLY A 93 5.01 -14.03 -10.78
CA GLY A 93 4.76 -15.46 -10.79
C GLY A 93 5.92 -16.30 -10.24
N GLU A 94 6.97 -15.64 -9.72
CA GLU A 94 8.12 -16.27 -9.07
C GLU A 94 7.74 -16.72 -7.64
N CYS A 95 6.71 -17.56 -7.53
CA CYS A 95 6.52 -18.43 -6.37
C CYS A 95 7.38 -19.70 -6.55
N ASP A 96 8.60 -19.53 -7.04
CA ASP A 96 9.52 -20.64 -7.18
C ASP A 96 10.04 -20.95 -5.77
N HIS A 97 9.33 -21.81 -5.05
CA HIS A 97 9.71 -22.31 -3.72
C HIS A 97 11.13 -22.92 -3.70
N ARG A 98 11.75 -23.09 -4.88
CA ARG A 98 13.10 -23.62 -5.10
C ARG A 98 14.15 -22.54 -5.39
N ALA A 99 13.76 -21.38 -5.91
CA ALA A 99 14.66 -20.24 -5.93
C ALA A 99 14.86 -19.84 -4.47
N ARG A 100 16.11 -19.63 -4.06
CA ARG A 100 16.50 -19.28 -2.69
C ARG A 100 15.86 -17.94 -2.31
N LYS A 101 14.58 -17.97 -1.92
CA LYS A 101 13.85 -16.82 -1.41
C LYS A 101 14.73 -16.26 -0.29
N PRO A 102 15.04 -14.95 -0.26
CA PRO A 102 15.74 -14.39 0.88
C PRO A 102 14.99 -14.85 2.13
N VAL A 103 15.71 -15.37 3.13
CA VAL A 103 15.11 -15.90 4.37
C VAL A 103 14.22 -14.85 5.07
N ALA A 104 14.39 -13.58 4.71
CA ALA A 104 13.65 -12.41 5.17
C ALA A 104 12.43 -11.99 4.33
N ALA A 105 12.14 -12.66 3.20
CA ALA A 105 11.08 -12.22 2.30
C ALA A 105 9.69 -12.56 2.86
N LEU A 106 8.83 -11.54 2.93
CA LEU A 106 7.47 -11.65 3.46
C LEU A 106 6.67 -12.71 2.69
N SER A 107 5.90 -13.53 3.40
CA SER A 107 5.00 -14.53 2.81
C SER A 107 3.56 -14.02 2.84
N PRO A 108 2.72 -14.30 1.82
CA PRO A 108 1.28 -14.02 1.87
C PRO A 108 0.59 -14.56 3.13
N GLU A 109 1.03 -15.73 3.62
CA GLU A 109 0.46 -16.37 4.82
C GLU A 109 0.86 -15.66 6.14
N ASP A 110 1.93 -14.87 6.10
CA ASP A 110 2.52 -14.20 7.27
C ASP A 110 1.94 -12.80 7.52
N ILE A 111 1.00 -12.31 6.70
CA ILE A 111 0.44 -10.95 6.84
C ILE A 111 -0.98 -10.94 7.42
N ALA A 112 -1.41 -9.81 7.97
CA ALA A 112 -2.77 -9.59 8.48
C ALA A 112 -3.76 -9.38 7.34
N ASP A 113 -5.06 -9.55 7.60
CA ASP A 113 -6.12 -9.34 6.62
C ASP A 113 -6.09 -7.91 6.07
N THR A 114 -5.90 -6.91 6.93
CA THR A 114 -5.76 -5.50 6.54
C THR A 114 -4.55 -5.27 5.62
N GLU A 115 -3.44 -5.97 5.84
CA GLU A 115 -2.25 -5.93 4.98
C GLU A 115 -2.53 -6.60 3.63
N TRP A 116 -3.27 -7.71 3.65
CA TRP A 116 -3.71 -8.39 2.44
C TRP A 116 -4.62 -7.51 1.59
N TYR A 117 -5.60 -6.83 2.20
CA TYR A 117 -6.44 -5.86 1.50
C TYR A 117 -5.60 -4.75 0.86
N TYR A 118 -4.60 -4.23 1.56
CA TYR A 118 -3.69 -3.21 1.03
C TYR A 118 -2.92 -3.72 -0.21
N VAL A 119 -2.37 -4.93 -0.17
CA VAL A 119 -1.68 -5.58 -1.31
C VAL A 119 -2.64 -5.81 -2.47
N VAL A 120 -3.85 -6.33 -2.21
CA VAL A 120 -4.88 -6.51 -3.24
C VAL A 120 -5.22 -5.18 -3.91
N CYS A 121 -5.29 -4.09 -3.15
CA CYS A 121 -5.59 -2.79 -3.73
C CYS A 121 -4.56 -2.30 -4.76
N MET A 122 -3.30 -2.73 -4.66
CA MET A 122 -2.25 -2.43 -5.66
C MET A 122 -2.55 -3.06 -7.02
N THR A 123 -3.35 -4.13 -7.08
CA THR A 123 -3.73 -4.82 -8.32
C THR A 123 -4.78 -4.06 -9.13
N TYR A 124 -5.51 -3.12 -8.50
CA TYR A 124 -6.61 -2.44 -9.18
C TYR A 124 -6.12 -1.43 -10.22
N ALA A 125 -6.83 -1.44 -11.35
CA ALA A 125 -6.74 -0.42 -12.38
C ALA A 125 -8.12 0.17 -12.65
N PHE A 126 -8.20 1.50 -12.79
CA PHE A 126 -9.47 2.20 -12.95
C PHE A 126 -9.48 3.04 -14.24
N ARG A 127 -10.45 2.77 -15.12
CA ARG A 127 -10.77 3.69 -16.22
C ARG A 127 -11.48 4.94 -15.69
N PRO A 128 -11.51 6.05 -16.46
CA PRO A 128 -12.30 7.22 -16.09
C PRO A 128 -13.77 6.81 -15.86
N GLY A 129 -14.34 7.21 -14.73
CA GLY A 129 -15.71 6.88 -14.30
C GLY A 129 -15.87 5.52 -13.61
N GLN A 130 -14.83 4.68 -13.55
CA GLN A 130 -14.89 3.35 -12.91
C GLN A 130 -14.51 3.40 -11.44
N GLY A 131 -15.35 2.82 -10.58
CA GLY A 131 -15.14 2.86 -9.13
C GLY A 131 -15.07 4.29 -8.57
N LEU A 132 -14.78 4.43 -7.29
CA LEU A 132 -14.50 5.74 -6.68
C LEU A 132 -13.30 6.46 -7.33
N PRO A 133 -12.18 5.78 -7.64
CA PRO A 133 -10.97 6.49 -8.07
C PRO A 133 -11.12 7.02 -9.49
N GLY A 134 -11.66 6.19 -10.39
CA GLY A 134 -11.96 6.60 -11.75
C GLY A 134 -13.05 7.68 -11.82
N ARG A 135 -14.06 7.67 -10.93
CA ARG A 135 -15.06 8.75 -10.84
C ARG A 135 -14.46 10.06 -10.36
N SER A 136 -13.62 10.01 -9.31
CA SER A 136 -12.90 11.19 -8.80
C SER A 136 -12.05 11.80 -9.91
N TYR A 137 -11.27 10.98 -10.62
CA TYR A 137 -10.45 11.39 -11.75
C TYR A 137 -11.25 11.97 -12.92
N ALA A 138 -12.31 11.29 -13.36
CA ALA A 138 -13.12 11.75 -14.51
C ALA A 138 -13.89 13.05 -14.21
N SER A 139 -14.32 13.25 -12.97
CA SER A 139 -15.08 14.44 -12.57
C SER A 139 -14.21 15.59 -12.05
N ASN A 140 -12.91 15.34 -11.84
CA ASN A 140 -11.98 16.25 -11.17
C ASN A 140 -12.51 16.75 -9.81
N ARG A 141 -13.08 15.84 -9.03
CA ARG A 141 -13.69 16.13 -7.72
C ARG A 141 -13.33 15.05 -6.71
N SER A 142 -13.10 15.44 -5.46
CA SER A 142 -12.96 14.50 -4.37
C SER A 142 -14.27 13.75 -4.13
N VAL A 143 -14.18 12.42 -4.03
CA VAL A 143 -15.30 11.53 -3.75
C VAL A 143 -14.99 10.78 -2.46
N TRP A 144 -15.99 10.65 -1.60
CA TRP A 144 -15.89 9.98 -0.32
C TRP A 144 -16.94 8.89 -0.22
N LEU A 145 -16.57 7.76 0.35
CA LEU A 145 -17.52 6.72 0.73
C LEU A 145 -17.61 6.67 2.25
N CYS A 146 -18.77 7.05 2.78
CA CYS A 146 -19.08 6.88 4.19
C CYS A 146 -19.80 5.55 4.38
N ASN A 147 -19.60 4.91 5.53
CA ASN A 147 -20.24 3.64 5.88
C ASN A 147 -20.06 2.56 4.80
N ALA A 148 -18.82 2.33 4.35
CA ALA A 148 -18.51 1.37 3.30
C ALA A 148 -19.08 -0.05 3.58
N GLN A 149 -19.18 -0.44 4.85
CA GLN A 149 -19.81 -1.70 5.27
C GLN A 149 -21.30 -1.82 4.93
N SER A 150 -21.98 -0.69 4.72
CA SER A 150 -23.40 -0.62 4.35
C SER A 150 -23.61 -0.31 2.86
N ALA A 151 -22.53 -0.10 2.11
CA ALA A 151 -22.62 0.19 0.69
C ALA A 151 -23.07 -1.07 -0.07
N ASP A 152 -23.98 -0.90 -1.04
CA ASP A 152 -24.32 -1.99 -1.96
C ASP A 152 -23.04 -2.46 -2.67
N SER A 153 -22.88 -3.79 -2.79
CA SER A 153 -21.84 -4.47 -3.57
C SER A 153 -21.61 -3.84 -4.95
N LYS A 154 -22.66 -3.31 -5.58
CA LYS A 154 -22.59 -2.61 -6.88
C LYS A 154 -21.86 -1.26 -6.81
N THR A 155 -21.89 -0.59 -5.67
CA THR A 155 -21.15 0.67 -5.41
C THR A 155 -19.65 0.40 -5.25
N LEU A 156 -19.33 -0.75 -4.65
CA LEU A 156 -17.96 -1.23 -4.49
C LEU A 156 -17.43 -1.95 -5.72
N SER A 157 -18.26 -2.14 -6.77
CA SER A 157 -18.02 -2.87 -8.03
C SER A 157 -16.56 -3.29 -8.25
N THR A 158 -16.18 -4.31 -7.48
CA THR A 158 -14.98 -5.10 -7.66
C THR A 158 -15.25 -5.96 -8.87
N CYS A 159 -14.39 -5.90 -9.90
CA CYS A 159 -14.35 -6.98 -10.87
C CYS A 159 -14.09 -8.27 -10.08
N ALA A 160 -15.06 -9.17 -10.16
CA ALA A 160 -15.11 -10.46 -9.49
C ALA A 160 -13.76 -11.15 -9.39
N LEU A 161 -13.19 -11.23 -8.18
CA LEU A 161 -12.29 -12.31 -7.80
C LEU A 161 -12.64 -12.72 -6.36
N SER A 162 -13.05 -13.99 -6.27
CA SER A 162 -13.20 -14.85 -5.09
C SER A 162 -14.09 -14.38 -3.93
N GLU A 163 -15.28 -14.97 -3.96
CA GLU A 163 -16.20 -15.23 -2.87
C GLU A 163 -15.52 -16.08 -1.76
N GLU A 164 -15.06 -15.48 -0.65
CA GLU A 164 -14.77 -16.26 0.57
C GLU A 164 -14.83 -15.41 1.87
N ARG A 165 -16.02 -15.38 2.47
CA ARG A 165 -16.35 -15.53 3.91
C ARG A 165 -15.22 -15.31 4.95
N VAL A 166 -15.20 -14.18 5.68
CA VAL A 166 -14.64 -14.09 7.05
C VAL A 166 -15.43 -13.11 7.93
N TYR A 167 -15.34 -13.36 9.24
CA TYR A 167 -16.23 -13.19 10.37
C TYR A 167 -16.21 -11.80 11.05
N SER A 168 -17.24 -11.58 11.87
CA SER A 168 -17.43 -10.50 12.86
C SER A 168 -16.25 -10.33 13.81
N ASP A 169 -15.72 -9.11 13.97
CA ASP A 169 -15.65 -8.38 15.25
C ASP A 169 -14.68 -7.19 15.16
N ASN A 170 -15.15 -6.06 15.69
CA ASN A 170 -14.45 -4.81 16.02
C ASN A 170 -14.12 -3.81 14.89
N CYS A 171 -14.99 -2.79 14.84
CA CYS A 171 -14.78 -1.39 14.46
C CYS A 171 -13.35 -0.99 14.01
N LEU A 172 -13.10 -0.98 12.70
CA LEU A 172 -12.09 -0.13 12.09
C LEU A 172 -12.75 0.65 10.97
N HIS A 173 -12.90 1.96 11.15
CA HIS A 173 -13.44 2.89 10.17
C HIS A 173 -12.47 3.03 8.98
N PRO A 174 -12.82 2.62 7.73
CA PRO A 174 -12.06 2.99 6.56
C PRO A 174 -12.69 4.26 5.97
N LEU A 175 -12.21 5.43 6.38
CA LEU A 175 -12.50 6.70 5.71
C LEU A 175 -11.46 6.88 4.60
N HIS A 176 -11.77 6.45 3.37
CA HIS A 176 -10.88 6.63 2.22
C HIS A 176 -11.04 8.04 1.63
N GLU A 177 -9.98 8.86 1.68
CA GLU A 177 -9.86 10.07 0.84
C GLU A 177 -9.30 9.69 -0.53
N TRP A 178 -9.96 10.17 -1.58
CA TRP A 178 -9.50 10.02 -2.96
C TRP A 178 -9.17 11.39 -3.55
N ARG A 179 -7.88 11.63 -3.79
CA ARG A 179 -7.40 12.75 -4.60
C ARG A 179 -6.46 12.18 -5.67
N ALA A 180 -6.82 12.37 -6.93
CA ALA A 180 -5.90 12.16 -8.06
C ALA A 180 -4.92 13.32 -8.15
#